data_AF-A0A1Q7YK93-F1
#
_entry.id   AF-A0A1Q7YK93-F1
#
_cell.length_a   1.000
_cell.length_b   1.000
_cell.length_c   1.000
_cell.angle_alpha   90.00
_cell.angle_beta   90.00
_cell.angle_gamma   90.00
#
_symmetry.space_group_name_H-M   'P 1'
#
loop_
_entity.id
_entity.type
_entity.pdbx_description
1 polymer ?
#
loop_
_entity_poly.entity_id
_entity_poly.type
_entity_poly.pdbx_seq_one_letter_code
_entity_poly.pdbx_strand_id
1 'polypeptide(L)'
;MIFLFYLAWLFLLGAVICQIIVLIKMFKDAGPVQGIIGLVCGIWAYIWGWMNSGRLGIRNIMMIWTVLLILFLVCYLIGGMAAMQSMTTTTP
;
A
#
# COMPACT_ATOMS: atom_id res chain seq x y z
N MET A 1 -17.38 9.59 -12.14
CA MET A 1 -16.17 9.07 -12.82
C MET A 1 -14.92 9.90 -12.50
N ILE A 2 -14.91 11.22 -12.72
CA ILE A 2 -13.75 12.10 -12.43
C ILE A 2 -13.31 12.12 -10.94
N PHE A 3 -14.25 12.14 -9.99
CA PHE A 3 -13.92 12.12 -8.55
C PHE A 3 -13.14 10.86 -8.12
N LEU A 4 -13.48 9.70 -8.68
CA LEU A 4 -12.81 8.43 -8.39
C LEU A 4 -11.35 8.42 -8.88
N PHE A 5 -11.06 9.10 -10.00
CA PHE A 5 -9.69 9.24 -10.50
C PHE A 5 -8.79 10.02 -9.54
N TYR A 6 -9.26 11.15 -9.00
CA TYR A 6 -8.49 11.93 -8.03
C TYR A 6 -8.26 11.16 -6.72
N LEU A 7 -9.27 10.44 -6.25
CA LEU A 7 -9.15 9.63 -5.03
C LEU A 7 -8.16 8.48 -5.23
N ALA A 8 -8.24 7.76 -6.36
CA ALA A 8 -7.30 6.69 -6.69
C ALA A 8 -5.86 7.19 -6.76
N TRP A 9 -5.62 8.37 -7.33
CA TRP A 9 -4.30 9.00 -7.37
C TRP A 9 -3.80 9.34 -5.95
N LEU A 10 -4.64 9.94 -5.10
CA LEU A 10 -4.26 10.24 -3.71
C LEU A 10 -3.86 8.98 -2.93
N PHE A 11 -4.57 7.87 -3.11
CA PHE A 11 -4.23 6.59 -2.47
C PHE A 11 -2.89 6.02 -2.97
N LEU A 12 -2.65 6.06 -4.28
CA LEU A 12 -1.39 5.61 -4.87
C LEU A 12 -0.21 6.45 -4.40
N LEU A 13 -0.36 7.78 -4.37
CA LEU A 13 0.65 8.71 -3.84
C LEU A 13 0.98 8.39 -2.38
N GLY A 14 -0.04 8.26 -1.52
CA GLY A 14 0.16 7.95 -0.11
C GLY A 14 0.90 6.62 0.11
N ALA A 15 0.53 5.58 -0.66
CA ALA A 15 1.16 4.27 -0.57
C ALA A 15 2.62 4.28 -1.04
N VAL A 16 2.92 4.95 -2.17
CA VAL A 16 4.28 5.09 -2.69
C VAL A 16 5.14 5.90 -1.73
N ILE A 17 4.65 7.03 -1.21
CA ILE A 17 5.40 7.86 -0.26
C ILE A 17 5.77 7.05 1.00
N CYS A 18 4.83 6.30 1.56
CA CYS A 18 5.11 5.43 2.71
C CYS A 18 6.19 4.39 2.37
N GLN A 19 6.08 3.76 1.21
CA GLN A 19 7.06 2.78 0.74
C GLN A 19 8.46 3.39 0.56
N ILE A 20 8.56 4.58 -0.04
CA ILE A 20 9.83 5.29 -0.21
C ILE A 20 10.47 5.64 1.14
N ILE A 21 9.69 6.11 2.13
CA ILE A 21 10.23 6.43 3.46
C ILE A 21 10.80 5.18 4.14
N VAL A 22 10.10 4.05 4.05
CA VAL A 22 10.57 2.76 4.58
C VAL A 22 11.83 2.32 3.84
N LEU A 23 11.87 2.45 2.52
CA LEU A 23 13.05 2.15 1.70
C LEU A 23 14.26 2.97 2.14
N ILE A 24 14.12 4.28 2.30
CA ILE A 24 15.23 5.16 2.73
C ILE A 24 15.79 4.68 4.07
N LYS A 25 14.93 4.30 5.03
CA LYS A 25 15.36 3.77 6.32
C LYS A 25 16.05 2.42 6.18
N MET A 26 15.56 1.57 5.27
CA MET A 26 16.13 0.27 4.96
C MET A 26 17.53 0.37 4.33
N PHE A 27 17.71 1.27 3.37
CA PHE A 27 19.02 1.57 2.77
C PHE A 27 20.03 2.07 3.81
N LYS A 28 19.57 2.91 4.75
CA LYS A 28 20.43 3.49 5.79
C LYS A 28 20.85 2.49 6.88
N ASP A 29 20.03 1.49 7.15
CA ASP A 29 20.19 0.63 8.33
C ASP A 29 20.57 -0.82 7.99
N ALA A 30 19.87 -1.44 7.03
CA ALA A 30 20.12 -2.81 6.59
C ALA A 30 21.08 -2.91 5.40
N GLY A 31 21.47 -1.77 4.83
CA GLY A 31 22.38 -1.66 3.71
C GLY A 31 21.70 -1.77 2.33
N PRO A 32 22.47 -1.52 1.24
CA PRO A 32 21.92 -1.35 -0.10
C PRO A 32 21.31 -2.62 -0.70
N VAL A 33 21.83 -3.80 -0.34
CA VAL A 33 21.30 -5.09 -0.85
C VAL A 33 19.86 -5.29 -0.38
N GLN A 34 19.60 -5.05 0.91
CA GLN A 34 18.25 -5.14 1.48
C GLN A 34 17.33 -4.06 0.88
N GLY A 35 17.85 -2.84 0.66
CA GLY A 35 17.11 -1.77 0.00
C GLY A 35 16.69 -2.11 -1.45
N ILE A 36 17.58 -2.72 -2.25
CA ILE A 36 17.27 -3.15 -3.63
C ILE A 36 16.21 -4.25 -3.62
N ILE A 37 16.30 -5.23 -2.71
CA ILE A 37 15.29 -6.27 -2.55
C ILE A 37 13.94 -5.65 -2.16
N GLY A 38 13.94 -4.66 -1.26
CA GLY A 38 12.74 -3.91 -0.90
C GLY A 38 12.13 -3.11 -2.06
N LEU A 39 12.96 -2.63 -2.98
CA LEU A 39 12.51 -1.90 -4.18
C LEU A 39 11.86 -2.83 -5.21
N VAL A 40 12.43 -4.00 -5.42
CA VAL A 40 11.87 -5.03 -6.33
C VAL A 40 10.65 -5.70 -5.69
N CYS A 41 10.68 -5.91 -4.38
CA CYS A 41 9.62 -6.56 -3.61
C CYS A 41 9.07 -5.61 -2.54
N GLY A 42 8.02 -4.87 -2.88
CA GLY A 42 7.35 -3.96 -1.95
C GLY A 42 6.78 -4.65 -0.70
N ILE A 43 6.45 -5.95 -0.79
CA ILE A 43 6.04 -6.78 0.35
C ILE A 43 7.20 -6.98 1.33
N TRP A 44 8.42 -7.20 0.83
CA TRP A 44 9.60 -7.33 1.68
C TRP A 44 9.89 -6.02 2.43
N ALA A 45 9.82 -4.88 1.73
CA ALA A 45 9.95 -3.56 2.37
C ALA A 45 8.90 -3.37 3.47
N TYR A 46 7.67 -3.82 3.23
CA TYR A 46 6.59 -3.73 4.22
C TYR A 46 6.86 -4.59 5.47
N ILE A 47 7.24 -5.85 5.31
CA ILE A 47 7.57 -6.75 6.42
C ILE A 47 8.75 -6.20 7.22
N TRP A 48 9.84 -5.81 6.54
CA TRP A 48 11.02 -5.27 7.19
C TRP A 48 10.74 -3.98 7.95
N GLY A 49 9.93 -3.09 7.35
CA GLY A 49 9.48 -1.83 7.97
C GLY A 49 8.68 -2.07 9.24
N TRP A 50 7.81 -3.09 9.26
CA TRP A 50 7.04 -3.47 10.45
C TRP A 50 7.93 -4.08 11.54
N MET A 51 8.83 -4.99 11.18
CA MET A 51 9.78 -5.61 12.11
C MET A 51 10.66 -4.58 12.82
N ASN A 52 11.07 -3.52 12.11
CA ASN A 52 11.93 -2.46 12.65
C ASN A 52 11.16 -1.18 13.04
N SER A 53 9.83 -1.21 13.00
CA SER A 53 9.00 -0.01 13.18
C SER A 53 9.19 0.67 14.54
N GLY A 54 9.34 -0.12 15.60
CA GLY A 54 9.60 0.37 16.95
C GLY A 54 11.01 0.95 17.11
N ARG A 55 12.02 0.32 16.49
CA ARG A 55 13.43 0.74 16.58
C ARG A 55 13.70 2.02 15.79
N LEU A 56 13.07 2.16 14.61
CA LEU A 56 13.31 3.29 13.69
C LEU A 56 12.35 4.46 13.89
N GLY A 57 11.38 4.33 14.81
CA GLY A 57 10.35 5.36 15.07
C GLY A 57 9.36 5.54 13.92
N ILE A 58 9.26 4.59 12.99
CA ILE A 58 8.41 4.67 11.79
C ILE A 58 7.04 3.99 11.96
N ARG A 59 6.67 3.63 13.19
CA ARG A 59 5.41 2.95 13.49
C ARG A 59 4.17 3.69 12.96
N ASN A 60 4.14 5.02 13.08
CA ASN A 60 3.02 5.82 12.57
C ASN A 60 2.90 5.72 11.03
N ILE A 61 4.03 5.72 10.33
CA ILE A 61 4.08 5.60 8.87
C ILE A 61 3.63 4.20 8.44
N MET A 62 4.10 3.16 9.13
CA MET A 62 3.66 1.79 8.86
C MET A 62 2.16 1.61 9.11
N MET A 63 1.62 2.20 10.18
CA MET A 63 0.17 2.18 10.44
C MET A 63 -0.62 2.85 9.32
N ILE A 64 -0.22 4.05 8.90
CA ILE A 64 -0.84 4.76 7.77
C ILE A 64 -0.80 3.89 6.52
N TRP A 65 0.36 3.33 6.18
CA TRP A 65 0.52 2.48 5.01
C TRP A 65 -0.41 1.26 5.04
N THR A 66 -0.54 0.64 6.22
CA THR A 66 -1.41 -0.53 6.44
C THR A 66 -2.88 -0.16 6.27
N VAL A 67 -3.32 0.96 6.85
CA VAL A 67 -4.69 1.47 6.71
C VAL A 67 -5.00 1.78 5.25
N LEU A 68 -4.07 2.39 4.50
CA LEU A 68 -4.25 2.62 3.08
C LEU A 68 -4.41 1.31 2.29
N LEU A 69 -3.58 0.30 2.56
CA LEU A 69 -3.69 -1.01 1.90
C LEU A 69 -5.03 -1.70 2.21
N ILE A 70 -5.49 -1.63 3.45
CA ILE A 70 -6.78 -2.20 3.86
C ILE A 70 -7.92 -1.46 3.18
N LEU A 71 -7.89 -0.12 3.15
CA LEU A 71 -8.95 0.65 2.50
C LEU A 71 -9.00 0.37 1.00
N PHE A 72 -7.83 0.23 0.37
CA PHE A 72 -7.72 -0.12 -1.04
C PHE A 72 -8.29 -1.53 -1.32
N LEU A 73 -7.94 -2.51 -0.49
CA LEU A 73 -8.48 -3.87 -0.57
C LEU A 73 -10.01 -3.88 -0.41
N VAL A 74 -10.53 -3.17 0.58
CA VAL A 74 -11.96 -3.06 0.83
C VAL A 74 -12.64 -2.44 -0.39
N CYS A 75 -12.22 -1.25 -0.84
CA CYS A 75 -12.74 -0.60 -2.04
C CYS A 75 -12.70 -1.50 -3.28
N TYR A 76 -11.63 -2.25 -3.48
CA TYR A 76 -11.49 -3.20 -4.58
C TYR A 76 -12.52 -4.33 -4.50
N LEU A 77 -12.70 -4.92 -3.31
CA LEU A 77 -13.67 -5.99 -3.09
C LEU A 77 -15.11 -5.50 -3.28
N ILE A 78 -15.52 -4.38 -2.69
CA ILE A 78 -16.89 -3.86 -2.86
C ILE A 78 -17.12 -3.41 -4.31
N GLY A 79 -16.15 -2.77 -4.95
CA GLY A 79 -16.25 -2.36 -6.36
C GLY A 79 -16.35 -3.56 -7.30
N GLY A 80 -15.56 -4.60 -7.07
CA GLY A 80 -15.59 -5.84 -7.85
C GLY A 80 -16.89 -6.63 -7.65
N MET A 81 -17.36 -6.75 -6.41
CA MET A 81 -18.64 -7.41 -6.11
C MET A 81 -19.84 -6.65 -6.68
N ALA A 82 -19.84 -5.32 -6.58
CA ALA A 82 -20.89 -4.48 -7.18
C ALA A 82 -20.92 -4.60 -8.72
N ALA A 83 -19.74 -4.67 -9.35
CA ALA A 83 -19.64 -4.90 -10.79
C ALA A 83 -20.15 -6.30 -11.21
N MET A 84 -19.88 -7.35 -10.42
CA MET A 84 -20.42 -8.68 -10.67
C MET A 84 -21.95 -8.73 -10.50
N GLN A 85 -22.49 -8.07 -9.48
CA GLN A 85 -23.94 -8.03 -9.24
C GLN A 85 -24.70 -7.35 -10.40
N SER A 86 -24.10 -6.33 -11.03
CA SER A 86 -24.69 -5.71 -12.23
C SER A 86 -24.71 -6.61 -13.47
N MET A 87 -23.85 -7.63 -13.56
CA MET A 87 -23.88 -8.61 -14.67
C MET A 87 -24.94 -9.69 -14.46
N THR A 88 -25.26 -10.04 -13.21
CA THR A 88 -26.26 -11.09 -12.91
C THR A 88 -27.72 -10.62 -13.04
N THR A 89 -27.98 -9.30 -13.01
CA THR A 89 -29.34 -8.75 -13.16
C THR A 89 -29.76 -8.48 -14.61
N THR A 90 -28.89 -8.73 -15.59
CA THR A 90 -29.18 -8.53 -17.03
C THR A 90 -29.46 -9.80 -17.82
N THR A 91 -29.46 -10.98 -17.18
CA THR A 91 -29.97 -12.21 -17.79
C THR A 91 -31.43 -12.42 -17.38
N PRO A 92 -32.41 -12.23 -18.29
CA PRO A 92 -33.82 -12.54 -18.04
C PRO A 92 -34.08 -14.04 -17.87
#